data_AF-A0AA90USD0-F1
#
_entry.id   AF-A0AA90USD0-F1
#
_cell.length_a   1.000
_cell.length_b   1.000
_cell.length_c   1.000
_cell.angle_alpha   90.00
_cell.angle_beta   90.00
_cell.angle_gamma   90.00
#
_symmetry.space_group_name_H-M   'P 1'
#
loop_
_entity.id
_entity.type
_entity.pdbx_description
1 polymer ?
#
loop_
_entity_poly.entity_id
_entity_poly.type
_entity_poly.pdbx_seq_one_letter_code
_entity_poly.pdbx_strand_id
1 'polypeptide(L)'
;MDKLISEIADDEKVARILFSPSHIYKGRVSPKAFKLEKLKSGAEDYISVLRYNADQLDSVSAVFRPRTKGDSRYGFTFLNVLDVRNLDYEFNNRRVELLPKPSKRLPLHAGIFLSIDGRLQTADDISPDIDFFQKELAMLCDGVHKF
;
A
#
# COMPACT_ATOMS: atom_id res chain seq x y z
N MET A 1 16.07 -5.38 -15.59
CA MET A 1 15.96 -6.55 -14.71
C MET A 1 14.51 -7.01 -14.81
N ASP A 2 14.28 -8.22 -15.32
CA ASP A 2 12.91 -8.74 -15.43
C ASP A 2 12.37 -9.01 -14.02
N LYS A 3 11.27 -8.35 -13.66
CA LYS A 3 10.67 -8.53 -12.33
C LYS A 3 10.04 -9.93 -12.24
N LEU A 4 10.55 -10.75 -11.33
CA LEU A 4 9.93 -12.03 -11.02
C LEU A 4 8.57 -11.79 -10.39
N ILE A 5 7.53 -12.38 -10.97
CA ILE A 5 6.16 -12.27 -10.46
C ILE A 5 6.05 -12.89 -9.06
N SER A 6 6.85 -13.93 -8.77
CA SER A 6 6.79 -14.73 -7.54
C SER A 6 7.58 -14.19 -6.36
N GLU A 7 8.51 -13.24 -6.57
CA GLU A 7 9.40 -12.74 -5.52
C GLU A 7 9.50 -11.21 -5.58
N ILE A 8 9.72 -10.58 -4.43
CA ILE A 8 9.88 -9.13 -4.31
C ILE A 8 11.18 -8.85 -3.58
N ALA A 9 12.14 -8.26 -4.30
CA ALA A 9 13.48 -7.98 -3.78
C ALA A 9 13.49 -6.72 -2.90
N ASP A 10 14.42 -6.66 -1.95
CA ASP A 10 14.54 -5.56 -0.98
C ASP A 10 14.89 -4.22 -1.63
N ASP A 11 15.59 -4.25 -2.76
CA ASP A 11 15.99 -3.08 -3.54
C ASP A 11 14.87 -2.56 -4.48
N GLU A 12 13.72 -3.24 -4.53
CA GLU A 12 12.58 -2.77 -5.31
C GLU A 12 11.87 -1.58 -4.65
N LYS A 13 11.22 -0.76 -5.50
CA LYS A 13 10.17 0.16 -5.09
C LYS A 13 8.79 -0.41 -5.40
N VAL A 14 7.82 -0.15 -4.52
CA VAL A 14 6.39 -0.37 -4.75
C VAL A 14 5.63 0.95 -4.69
N ALA A 15 4.58 1.05 -5.50
CA ALA A 15 3.78 2.25 -5.64
C ALA A 15 2.40 2.08 -5.00
N ARG A 16 2.03 3.01 -4.13
CA ARG A 16 0.66 3.13 -3.62
C ARG A 16 -0.09 4.17 -4.45
N ILE A 17 -1.24 3.78 -4.99
CA ILE A 17 -2.13 4.71 -5.73
C ILE A 17 -2.85 5.61 -4.74
N LEU A 18 -2.86 6.91 -5.04
CA LEU A 18 -3.39 7.95 -4.17
C LEU A 18 -4.66 8.54 -4.78
N PHE A 19 -5.71 8.62 -3.96
CA PHE A 19 -6.96 9.27 -4.32
C PHE A 19 -7.09 10.59 -3.56
N SER A 20 -7.39 11.68 -4.27
CA SER A 20 -7.54 13.02 -3.65
C SER A 20 -9.01 13.36 -3.50
N PRO A 21 -9.44 14.00 -2.38
CA PRO A 21 -8.59 14.54 -1.32
C PRO A 21 -8.24 13.57 -0.19
N SER A 22 -8.86 12.38 -0.10
CA SER A 22 -8.77 11.62 1.15
C SER A 22 -7.37 11.06 1.48
N HIS A 23 -6.54 10.79 0.47
CA HIS A 23 -5.18 10.27 0.64
C HIS A 23 -4.11 11.38 0.68
N ILE A 24 -4.49 12.64 0.44
CA ILE A 24 -3.54 13.76 0.35
C ILE A 24 -3.93 14.86 1.34
N TYR A 25 -3.00 15.23 2.22
CA TYR A 25 -3.18 16.35 3.13
C TYR A 25 -1.99 17.30 3.07
N LYS A 26 -2.24 18.57 2.74
CA LYS A 26 -1.20 19.62 2.61
C LYS A 26 0.00 19.18 1.76
N GLY A 27 -0.26 18.51 0.63
CA GLY A 27 0.77 18.02 -0.30
C GLY A 27 1.54 16.78 0.17
N ARG A 28 1.13 16.15 1.28
CA ARG A 28 1.73 14.92 1.81
C ARG A 28 0.75 13.76 1.73
N VAL A 29 1.29 12.55 1.73
CA VAL A 29 0.48 11.33 1.83
C VAL A 29 -0.12 11.26 3.23
N SER A 30 -1.44 11.07 3.30
CA SER A 30 -2.17 10.86 4.54
C SER A 30 -2.07 9.38 4.97
N PRO A 31 -2.02 9.06 6.27
CA PRO A 31 -2.16 7.67 6.76
C PRO A 31 -3.41 6.96 6.22
N LYS A 32 -4.47 7.73 5.93
CA LYS A 32 -5.69 7.21 5.30
C LYS A 32 -5.44 6.51 3.96
N ALA A 33 -4.36 6.85 3.26
CA ALA A 33 -3.94 6.16 2.05
C ALA A 33 -3.60 4.68 2.28
N PHE A 34 -3.29 4.29 3.51
CA PHE A 34 -2.86 2.95 3.91
C PHE A 34 -3.93 2.20 4.73
N LYS A 35 -5.13 2.77 4.86
CA LYS A 35 -6.21 2.14 5.58
C LYS A 35 -6.78 0.94 4.80
N LEU A 36 -6.95 -0.18 5.49
CA LEU A 36 -7.71 -1.33 4.98
C LEU A 36 -9.20 -1.01 5.01
N GLU A 37 -9.93 -1.38 3.97
CA GLU A 37 -11.36 -1.12 3.85
C GLU A 37 -12.19 -2.40 3.79
N LYS A 38 -13.42 -2.32 4.30
CA LYS A 38 -14.41 -3.38 4.17
C LYS A 38 -15.10 -3.29 2.82
N LEU A 39 -14.85 -4.27 1.96
CA LEU A 39 -15.43 -4.35 0.61
C LEU A 39 -16.68 -5.22 0.60
N LYS A 40 -17.43 -5.13 -0.50
CA LYS A 40 -18.52 -6.08 -0.78
C LYS A 40 -18.03 -7.53 -0.83
N SER A 41 -16.77 -7.75 -1.18
CA SER A 41 -16.12 -9.07 -1.23
C SER A 41 -15.53 -9.53 0.10
N GLY A 42 -15.61 -8.73 1.16
CA GLY A 42 -15.01 -9.01 2.47
C GLY A 42 -14.06 -7.90 2.94
N ALA A 43 -13.55 -8.05 4.15
CA ALA A 43 -12.52 -7.17 4.71
C ALA A 43 -11.21 -7.33 3.92
N GLU A 44 -10.59 -6.21 3.53
CA GLU A 44 -9.22 -6.25 3.02
C GLU A 44 -8.27 -6.74 4.12
N ASP A 45 -7.30 -7.55 3.74
CA ASP A 45 -6.27 -8.16 4.60
C ASP A 45 -4.85 -7.72 4.20
N TYR A 46 -4.74 -6.80 3.23
CA TYR A 46 -3.48 -6.18 2.84
C TYR A 46 -3.68 -4.83 2.16
N ILE A 47 -2.64 -4.01 2.21
CA ILE A 47 -2.58 -2.74 1.49
C ILE A 47 -2.08 -3.00 0.08
N SER A 48 -2.93 -2.69 -0.91
CA SER A 48 -2.61 -2.85 -2.34
C SER A 48 -1.51 -1.89 -2.80
N VAL A 49 -0.45 -2.44 -3.38
CA VAL A 49 0.66 -1.70 -4.01
C VAL A 49 1.06 -2.32 -5.35
N LEU A 50 1.69 -1.52 -6.20
CA LEU A 50 2.06 -1.84 -7.57
C LEU A 50 3.58 -1.83 -7.76
N ARG A 51 4.15 -2.84 -8.41
CA ARG A 51 5.60 -2.93 -8.66
C ARG A 51 6.00 -2.36 -10.03
N TYR A 52 5.24 -1.43 -10.60
CA TYR A 52 5.49 -0.85 -11.92
C TYR A 52 6.41 0.39 -11.84
N ASN A 53 7.03 0.73 -12.98
CA ASN A 53 7.78 1.98 -13.12
C ASN A 53 6.84 3.18 -13.21
N ALA A 54 7.36 4.38 -12.91
CA ALA A 54 6.57 5.60 -12.77
C ALA A 54 5.76 5.94 -14.04
N ASP A 55 6.37 5.76 -15.21
CA ASP A 55 5.80 6.00 -16.55
C ASP A 55 4.65 5.04 -16.90
N GLN A 56 4.56 3.90 -16.22
CA GLN A 56 3.51 2.89 -16.46
C GLN A 56 2.32 3.06 -15.51
N LEU A 57 2.53 3.69 -14.35
CA LEU A 57 1.56 3.72 -13.25
C LEU A 57 0.24 4.38 -13.64
N ASP A 58 0.26 5.41 -14.48
CA ASP A 58 -0.96 6.07 -14.93
C ASP A 58 -1.89 5.08 -15.66
N SER A 59 -1.35 4.39 -16.67
CA SER A 59 -2.12 3.45 -17.49
C SER A 59 -2.60 2.24 -16.68
N VAL A 60 -1.70 1.58 -15.93
CA VAL A 60 -2.05 0.34 -15.22
C VAL A 60 -3.00 0.56 -14.05
N SER A 61 -2.93 1.74 -13.41
CA SER A 61 -3.78 2.05 -12.25
C SER A 61 -5.18 2.55 -12.63
N ALA A 62 -5.47 2.76 -13.92
CA ALA A 62 -6.79 3.17 -14.41
C ALA A 62 -7.92 2.20 -14.04
N VAL A 63 -7.59 0.95 -13.68
CA VAL A 63 -8.55 -0.04 -13.20
C VAL A 63 -9.08 0.26 -11.79
N PHE A 64 -8.34 1.04 -11.00
CA PHE A 64 -8.76 1.40 -9.66
C PHE A 64 -9.76 2.56 -9.69
N ARG A 65 -10.82 2.44 -8.90
CA ARG A 65 -11.83 3.49 -8.74
C ARG A 65 -11.80 4.01 -7.31
N PRO A 66 -11.86 5.34 -7.10
CA PRO A 66 -12.02 5.92 -5.78
C PRO A 66 -13.31 5.41 -5.15
N ARG A 67 -13.26 5.11 -3.85
CA ARG A 67 -14.41 4.59 -3.09
C ARG A 67 -15.07 5.67 -2.25
N THR A 68 -14.29 6.65 -1.81
CA THR A 68 -14.81 7.82 -1.09
C THR A 68 -15.44 8.80 -2.09
N LYS A 69 -16.65 9.28 -1.80
CA LYS A 69 -17.31 10.31 -2.64
C LYS A 69 -16.46 11.58 -2.66
N GLY A 70 -16.26 12.12 -3.86
CA GLY A 70 -15.42 13.31 -4.07
C GLY A 70 -13.95 12.99 -4.27
N ASP A 71 -13.55 11.73 -4.10
CA ASP A 71 -12.20 11.31 -4.46
C ASP A 71 -12.05 11.10 -5.97
N SER A 72 -10.86 11.41 -6.49
CA SER A 72 -10.41 11.07 -7.84
C SER A 72 -9.02 10.45 -7.80
N ARG A 73 -8.65 9.70 -8.84
CA ARG A 73 -7.30 9.15 -8.99
C ARG A 73 -6.33 10.32 -9.20
N TYR A 74 -5.51 10.61 -8.19
CA TYR A 74 -4.69 11.82 -8.13
C TYR A 74 -3.25 11.58 -8.57
N GLY A 75 -2.72 10.43 -8.21
CA GLY A 75 -1.30 10.14 -8.38
C GLY A 75 -0.88 8.86 -7.68
N PHE A 76 0.39 8.78 -7.36
CA PHE A 76 0.99 7.70 -6.61
C PHE A 76 2.12 8.20 -5.69
N THR A 77 2.55 7.34 -4.79
CA THR A 77 3.80 7.50 -4.02
C THR A 77 4.58 6.21 -4.07
N PHE A 78 5.91 6.28 -3.95
CA PHE A 78 6.76 5.12 -3.83
C PHE A 78 7.14 4.85 -2.38
N LEU A 79 7.31 3.56 -2.09
CA LEU A 79 7.91 3.02 -0.88
C LEU A 79 9.05 2.08 -1.30
N ASN A 80 10.19 2.12 -0.61
CA ASN A 80 11.23 1.10 -0.78
C ASN A 80 10.80 -0.17 -0.03
N VAL A 81 11.01 -1.34 -0.63
CA VAL A 81 10.59 -2.63 -0.04
C VAL A 81 11.32 -2.91 1.27
N LEU A 82 12.63 -2.69 1.31
CA LEU A 82 13.42 -2.86 2.52
C LEU A 82 12.91 -2.00 3.68
N ASP A 83 12.61 -0.72 3.43
CA ASP A 83 12.12 0.19 4.48
C ASP A 83 10.78 -0.26 5.04
N VAL A 84 9.88 -0.76 4.18
CA VAL A 84 8.59 -1.31 4.62
C VAL A 84 8.77 -2.57 5.47
N ARG A 85 9.63 -3.49 5.05
CA ARG A 85 9.95 -4.71 5.83
C ARG A 85 10.61 -4.36 7.17
N ASN A 86 11.39 -3.29 7.19
CA ASN A 86 12.06 -2.81 8.40
C ASN A 86 11.15 -2.08 9.38
N LEU A 87 9.89 -1.79 9.01
CA LEU A 87 8.89 -1.36 10.00
C LEU A 87 8.66 -2.43 11.06
N ASP A 88 9.11 -3.67 10.88
CA ASP A 88 8.93 -4.71 11.89
C ASP A 88 9.70 -4.47 13.22
N TYR A 89 10.77 -3.68 13.20
CA TYR A 89 11.76 -3.69 14.30
C TYR A 89 11.37 -2.94 15.57
N GLU A 90 10.28 -2.17 15.59
CA GLU A 90 9.88 -1.41 16.78
C GLU A 90 9.02 -2.21 17.78
N PHE A 91 8.39 -3.32 17.35
CA PHE A 91 7.45 -4.07 18.18
C PHE A 91 7.64 -5.58 18.00
N ASN A 92 8.04 -6.28 19.07
CA ASN A 92 8.32 -7.73 19.05
C ASN A 92 7.12 -8.61 18.65
N ASN A 93 5.90 -8.09 18.69
CA ASN A 93 4.68 -8.81 18.31
C ASN A 93 4.16 -8.45 16.92
N ARG A 94 4.82 -7.52 16.22
CA ARG A 94 4.48 -7.13 14.86
C ARG A 94 5.20 -8.06 13.87
N ARG A 95 4.60 -8.20 12.68
CA ARG A 95 5.24 -8.76 11.49
C ARG A 95 4.74 -8.03 10.27
N VAL A 96 5.64 -7.52 9.45
CA VAL A 96 5.31 -6.86 8.17
C VAL A 96 5.80 -7.73 7.02
N GLU A 97 4.89 -8.13 6.13
CA GLU A 97 5.23 -8.93 4.95
C GLU A 97 4.82 -8.22 3.67
N LEU A 98 5.63 -8.34 2.64
CA LEU A 98 5.36 -7.77 1.33
C LEU A 98 5.36 -8.90 0.30
N LEU A 99 4.16 -9.31 -0.12
CA LEU A 99 3.92 -10.54 -0.87
C LEU A 99 3.29 -10.26 -2.25
N PRO A 100 3.69 -10.97 -3.32
CA PRO A 100 3.02 -10.85 -4.61
C PRO A 100 1.55 -11.25 -4.54
N LYS A 101 0.70 -10.48 -5.21
CA LYS A 101 -0.73 -10.74 -5.40
C LYS A 101 -1.12 -10.53 -6.87
N PRO A 102 -0.46 -11.25 -7.81
CA PRO A 102 -0.69 -11.05 -9.23
C PRO A 102 -2.14 -11.37 -9.59
N SER A 103 -2.68 -10.59 -10.53
CA SER A 103 -3.96 -10.88 -11.16
C SER A 103 -3.84 -10.73 -12.67
N LYS A 104 -4.81 -11.24 -13.43
CA LYS A 104 -4.82 -11.10 -14.90
C LYS A 104 -4.71 -9.64 -15.37
N ARG A 105 -5.27 -8.70 -14.60
CA ARG A 105 -5.24 -7.26 -14.93
C ARG A 105 -4.03 -6.54 -14.35
N LEU A 106 -3.48 -7.03 -13.24
CA LEU A 106 -2.32 -6.46 -12.56
C LEU A 106 -1.31 -7.56 -12.23
N PRO A 107 -0.50 -8.02 -13.22
CA PRO A 107 0.52 -9.04 -12.99
C PRO A 107 1.58 -8.66 -11.95
N LEU A 108 1.88 -7.36 -11.81
CA LEU A 108 2.87 -6.86 -10.86
C LEU A 108 2.23 -6.20 -9.63
N HIS A 109 1.09 -6.73 -9.19
CA HIS A 109 0.44 -6.33 -7.95
C HIS A 109 1.03 -7.07 -6.74
N ALA A 110 1.11 -6.38 -5.61
CA ALA A 110 1.57 -6.91 -4.34
C ALA A 110 0.72 -6.35 -3.19
N GLY A 111 0.80 -7.02 -2.05
CA GLY A 111 0.16 -6.59 -0.82
C GLY A 111 1.18 -6.38 0.29
N ILE A 112 0.99 -5.33 1.08
CA ILE A 112 1.64 -5.14 2.38
C ILE A 112 0.71 -5.72 3.45
N PHE A 113 1.17 -6.76 4.14
CA PHE A 113 0.45 -7.48 5.19
C PHE A 113 1.00 -7.05 6.54
N LEU A 114 0.10 -6.87 7.50
CA LEU A 114 0.42 -6.61 8.89
C LEU A 114 -0.12 -7.76 9.73
N SER A 115 0.74 -8.43 10.49
CA SER A 115 0.32 -9.32 11.57
C SER A 115 0.71 -8.74 12.92
N ILE A 116 -0.15 -8.93 13.91
CA ILE A 116 0.07 -8.54 15.31
C ILE A 116 -0.28 -9.74 16.18
N ASP A 117 0.61 -10.10 17.10
CA ASP A 117 0.50 -11.30 17.96
C ASP A 117 0.27 -12.59 17.14
N GLY A 118 0.92 -12.68 15.97
CA GLY A 118 0.79 -13.82 15.05
C GLY A 118 -0.53 -13.89 14.29
N ARG A 119 -1.43 -12.91 14.45
CA ARG A 119 -2.69 -12.82 13.73
C ARG A 119 -2.61 -11.80 12.59
N LEU A 120 -3.03 -12.20 11.39
CA LEU A 120 -3.17 -11.28 10.27
C LEU A 120 -4.26 -10.24 10.56
N GLN A 121 -3.92 -8.97 10.39
CA GLN A 121 -4.86 -7.86 10.57
C GLN A 121 -5.65 -7.61 9.28
N THR A 122 -6.91 -7.26 9.46
CA THR A 122 -7.88 -7.00 8.39
C THR A 122 -8.60 -5.68 8.61
N ALA A 123 -9.42 -5.26 7.64
CA ALA A 123 -10.26 -4.07 7.77
C ALA A 123 -11.33 -4.17 8.87
N ASP A 124 -11.61 -5.37 9.41
CA ASP A 124 -12.51 -5.56 10.55
C ASP A 124 -11.80 -5.29 11.89
N ASP A 125 -10.46 -5.20 11.88
CA ASP A 125 -9.66 -4.96 13.06
C ASP A 125 -9.44 -3.47 13.30
N ILE A 126 -9.54 -3.06 14.56
CA ILE A 126 -9.32 -1.68 14.99
C ILE A 126 -8.38 -1.72 16.19
N SER A 127 -7.17 -1.19 16.02
CA SER A 127 -6.21 -1.02 17.12
C SER A 127 -5.31 0.21 16.88
N PRO A 128 -4.78 0.81 17.96
CA PRO A 128 -3.79 1.87 17.85
C PRO A 128 -2.53 1.45 17.08
N ASP A 129 -2.15 0.18 17.14
CA ASP A 129 -0.98 -0.34 16.43
C ASP A 129 -1.17 -0.33 14.91
N ILE A 130 -2.40 -0.59 14.44
CA ILE A 130 -2.77 -0.48 13.02
C ILE A 130 -2.70 0.99 12.58
N ASP A 131 -3.22 1.91 13.39
CA ASP A 131 -3.18 3.35 13.09
C ASP A 131 -1.74 3.88 13.07
N PHE A 132 -0.90 3.40 13.99
CA PHE A 132 0.52 3.73 14.04
C PHE A 132 1.26 3.21 12.81
N PHE A 133 1.03 1.95 12.42
CA PHE A 133 1.59 1.36 11.21
C PHE A 133 1.23 2.14 9.93
N GLN A 134 -0.03 2.56 9.79
CA GLN A 134 -0.47 3.39 8.66
C GLN A 134 0.24 4.75 8.63
N LYS A 135 0.55 5.31 9.80
CA LYS A 135 1.33 6.54 9.92
C LYS A 135 2.79 6.33 9.53
N GLU A 136 3.41 5.23 9.96
CA GLU A 136 4.77 4.86 9.56
C GLU A 136 4.89 4.72 8.04
N LEU A 137 3.97 4.02 7.39
CA LEU A 137 3.92 3.91 5.93
C LEU A 137 3.79 5.29 5.25
N ALA A 138 2.95 6.17 5.78
CA ALA A 138 2.82 7.53 5.26
C ALA A 138 4.11 8.36 5.41
N MET A 139 4.91 8.10 6.45
CA MET A 139 6.21 8.75 6.65
C MET A 139 7.30 8.21 5.74
N LEU A 140 7.22 6.94 5.31
CA LEU A 140 8.16 6.34 4.35
C LEU A 140 7.94 6.77 2.89
N CYS A 141 6.84 7.48 2.60
CA CYS A 141 6.47 7.86 1.25
C CYS A 141 7.46 8.84 0.61
N ASP A 142 7.94 8.51 -0.59
CA ASP A 142 8.81 9.35 -1.43
C ASP A 142 7.99 10.43 -2.17
N GLY A 143 7.34 11.31 -1.40
CA GLY A 143 6.52 12.40 -1.91
C GLY A 143 5.24 11.95 -2.63
N VAL A 144 4.64 12.89 -3.37
CA VAL A 144 3.40 12.65 -4.13
C VAL A 144 3.65 12.98 -5.61
N HIS A 145 3.46 11.98 -6.47
CA HIS A 145 3.63 12.08 -7.91
C HIS A 145 2.26 12.11 -8.57
N LYS A 146 1.91 13.21 -9.24
CA LYS A 146 0.63 13.34 -9.93
C LYS A 146 0.61 12.54 -11.23
N PHE A 147 -0.56 12.05 -11.60
CA PHE A 147 -0.81 11.58 -12.97
C PHE A 147 -0.89 12.75 -13.94
#